data_AF-A0A927R9C7-F1
#
_entry.id   AF-A0A927R9C7-F1
#
_cell.length_a   1.000
_cell.length_b   1.000
_cell.length_c   1.000
_cell.angle_alpha   90.00
_cell.angle_beta   90.00
_cell.angle_gamma   90.00
#
_symmetry.space_group_name_H-M   'P 1'
#
loop_
_entity.id
_entity.type
_entity.pdbx_description
1 polymer ?
#
loop_
_entity_poly.entity_id
_entity_poly.type
_entity_poly.pdbx_seq_one_letter_code
_entity_poly.pdbx_strand_id
1 'polypeptide(L)'
;MSDDRLTRAADRTQAIMRSTLELAQEVGYAKLSIEGVAARTGVGKHTIYRRWPSKGALFLDAVLTSNEPGLDYPDTGDIVVDLRQQIHAAVDLLGQPPLGPLYQALVGEAQHDPLVAAALNERFIRPQADRTVARLRKAQQQGQLSPEFDLDVAMAILSGPLYFKLLITQEPLTHEYVERVLNVLLAGMTPRP
;
A
#
# COMPACT_ATOMS: atom_id res chain seq x y z
N MET A 1 -33.89 -14.25 4.69
CA MET A 1 -33.89 -13.11 5.65
C MET A 1 -32.50 -12.79 6.24
N SER A 2 -31.60 -13.77 6.42
CA SER A 2 -30.23 -13.49 6.90
C SER A 2 -29.33 -12.83 5.83
N ASP A 3 -29.54 -13.18 4.57
CA ASP A 3 -28.74 -12.73 3.42
C ASP A 3 -28.93 -11.23 3.10
N ASP A 4 -30.18 -10.76 2.99
CA ASP A 4 -30.53 -9.34 2.75
C ASP A 4 -30.01 -8.38 3.85
N ARG A 5 -29.90 -8.84 5.11
CA ARG A 5 -29.31 -8.04 6.19
C ARG A 5 -27.79 -7.91 6.08
N LEU A 6 -27.13 -8.97 5.65
CA LEU A 6 -25.67 -8.98 5.44
C LEU A 6 -25.30 -8.09 4.25
N THR A 7 -26.05 -8.18 3.15
CA THR A 7 -25.88 -7.33 1.97
C THR A 7 -26.04 -5.84 2.31
N ARG A 8 -27.15 -5.46 2.96
CA ARG A 8 -27.36 -4.04 3.38
C ARG A 8 -26.28 -3.55 4.36
N ALA A 9 -25.78 -4.42 5.22
CA ALA A 9 -24.71 -4.07 6.15
C ALA A 9 -23.37 -3.87 5.45
N ALA A 10 -23.08 -4.64 4.39
CA ALA A 10 -21.91 -4.51 3.53
C ALA A 10 -21.98 -3.24 2.66
N ASP A 11 -23.12 -3.00 2.00
CA ASP A 11 -23.37 -1.79 1.18
C ASP A 11 -23.16 -0.52 2.02
N ARG A 12 -23.64 -0.53 3.26
CA ARG A 12 -23.45 0.59 4.19
C ARG A 12 -21.99 0.76 4.60
N THR A 13 -21.23 -0.32 4.78
CA THR A 13 -19.78 -0.23 5.07
C THR A 13 -19.05 0.41 3.90
N GLN A 14 -19.32 -0.03 2.68
CA GLN A 14 -18.72 0.51 1.47
C GLN A 14 -19.06 1.98 1.26
N ALA A 15 -20.32 2.38 1.52
CA ALA A 15 -20.72 3.78 1.46
C ALA A 15 -19.95 4.65 2.46
N ILE A 16 -19.75 4.17 3.69
CA ILE A 16 -18.95 4.89 4.71
C ILE A 16 -17.50 5.03 4.26
N MET A 17 -16.88 3.94 3.79
CA MET A 17 -15.49 3.96 3.33
C MET A 17 -15.31 4.90 2.13
N ARG A 18 -16.16 4.83 1.11
CA ARG A 18 -16.12 5.72 -0.05
C ARG A 18 -16.27 7.19 0.36
N SER A 19 -17.28 7.52 1.16
CA SER A 19 -17.48 8.90 1.64
C SER A 19 -16.33 9.40 2.53
N THR A 20 -15.62 8.50 3.22
CA THR A 20 -14.40 8.84 3.96
C THR A 20 -13.31 9.30 3.01
N LEU A 21 -13.05 8.56 1.93
CA LEU A 21 -12.03 8.92 0.95
C LEU A 21 -12.39 10.19 0.17
N GLU A 22 -13.66 10.35 -0.23
CA GLU A 22 -14.15 11.56 -0.90
C GLU A 22 -13.97 12.79 0.00
N LEU A 23 -14.39 12.69 1.27
CA LEU A 23 -14.22 13.79 2.22
C LEU A 23 -12.73 14.07 2.49
N ALA A 24 -11.90 13.04 2.63
CA ALA A 24 -10.46 13.22 2.80
C ALA A 24 -9.80 13.91 1.60
N GLN A 25 -10.25 13.65 0.38
CA GLN A 25 -9.79 14.33 -0.83
C GLN A 25 -10.24 15.80 -0.87
N GLU A 26 -11.46 16.09 -0.41
CA GLU A 26 -12.00 17.46 -0.40
C GLU A 26 -11.34 18.35 0.66
N VAL A 27 -11.19 17.85 1.89
CA VAL A 27 -10.77 18.68 3.04
C VAL A 27 -9.37 18.36 3.57
N GLY A 28 -8.74 17.31 3.05
CA GLY A 28 -7.48 16.76 3.57
C GLY A 28 -7.68 15.91 4.81
N TYR A 29 -6.79 14.93 5.02
CA TYR A 29 -6.84 14.01 6.16
C TYR A 29 -6.87 14.73 7.53
N ALA A 30 -6.15 15.84 7.68
CA ALA A 30 -6.12 16.59 8.94
C ALA A 30 -7.50 17.11 9.37
N LYS A 31 -8.36 17.48 8.42
CA LYS A 31 -9.73 17.99 8.68
C LYS A 31 -10.80 16.90 8.63
N LEU A 32 -10.44 15.68 8.26
CA LEU A 32 -11.34 14.53 8.27
C LEU A 32 -11.80 14.23 9.71
N SER A 33 -13.10 13.98 9.88
CA SER A 33 -13.70 13.57 11.16
C SER A 33 -14.78 12.52 10.95
N ILE A 34 -14.98 11.65 11.94
CA ILE A 34 -16.07 10.66 11.94
C ILE A 34 -17.43 11.38 11.93
N GLU A 35 -17.54 12.53 12.59
CA GLU A 35 -18.72 13.40 12.56
C GLU A 35 -19.03 13.87 11.14
N GLY A 36 -18.02 14.32 10.38
CA GLY A 36 -18.17 14.74 8.99
C GLY A 36 -18.63 13.58 8.09
N VAL A 37 -18.03 12.40 8.25
CA VAL A 37 -18.43 11.19 7.51
C VAL A 37 -19.86 10.76 7.87
N ALA A 38 -20.23 10.81 9.15
CA ALA A 38 -21.58 10.52 9.62
C ALA A 38 -22.61 11.49 9.01
N ALA A 39 -22.31 12.79 9.00
CA ALA A 39 -23.17 13.80 8.40
C ALA A 39 -23.36 13.57 6.88
N ARG A 40 -22.29 13.20 6.17
CA ARG A 40 -22.33 12.94 4.73
C ARG A 40 -23.10 11.66 4.36
N THR A 41 -22.97 10.63 5.16
CA THR A 41 -23.57 9.30 4.88
C THR A 41 -24.96 9.13 5.50
N GLY A 42 -25.37 10.02 6.41
CA GLY A 42 -26.58 9.87 7.22
C GLY A 42 -26.50 8.72 8.25
N VAL A 43 -25.33 8.09 8.41
CA VAL A 43 -25.13 7.00 9.36
C VAL A 43 -24.82 7.58 10.74
N GLY A 44 -25.57 7.13 11.76
CA GLY A 44 -25.34 7.59 13.14
C GLY A 44 -23.93 7.26 13.64
N LYS A 45 -23.28 8.23 14.29
CA LYS A 45 -21.88 8.15 14.79
C LYS A 45 -21.57 6.87 15.56
N HIS A 46 -22.46 6.44 16.46
CA HIS A 46 -22.29 5.21 17.23
C HIS A 46 -22.14 3.96 16.35
N THR A 47 -22.78 3.95 15.17
CA THR A 47 -22.63 2.84 14.20
C THR A 47 -21.24 2.82 13.57
N ILE A 48 -20.64 3.98 13.32
CA ILE A 48 -19.28 4.10 12.78
C ILE A 48 -18.27 3.71 13.86
N TYR A 49 -18.36 4.29 15.06
CA TYR A 49 -17.43 3.99 16.17
C TYR A 49 -17.42 2.52 16.59
N ARG A 50 -18.55 1.82 16.47
CA ARG A 50 -18.62 0.37 16.76
C ARG A 50 -17.74 -0.46 15.83
N ARG A 51 -17.50 0.01 14.60
CA ARG A 51 -16.68 -0.70 13.60
C ARG A 51 -15.26 -0.16 13.54
N TRP A 52 -15.10 1.16 13.67
CA TRP A 52 -13.82 1.83 13.60
C TRP A 52 -13.62 2.68 14.86
N PRO A 53 -12.72 2.26 15.77
CA PRO A 53 -12.54 2.94 17.04
C PRO A 53 -11.91 4.33 16.92
N SER A 54 -11.23 4.63 15.80
CA SER A 54 -10.59 5.92 15.52
C SER A 54 -10.80 6.36 14.07
N LYS A 55 -10.58 7.65 13.78
CA LYS A 55 -10.57 8.16 12.39
C LYS A 55 -9.49 7.48 11.56
N GLY A 56 -8.35 7.18 12.16
CA GLY A 56 -7.23 6.49 11.51
C GLY A 56 -7.59 5.06 11.13
N ALA A 57 -8.30 4.34 12.01
CA ALA A 57 -8.80 2.99 11.71
C ALA A 57 -9.81 2.99 10.55
N LEU A 58 -10.74 3.96 10.53
CA LEU A 58 -11.69 4.13 9.43
C LEU A 58 -10.97 4.47 8.12
N PHE A 59 -10.01 5.40 8.18
CA PHE A 59 -9.26 5.85 7.02
C PHE A 59 -8.39 4.74 6.43
N LEU A 60 -7.69 3.97 7.28
CA LEU A 60 -6.92 2.79 6.88
C LEU A 60 -7.81 1.79 6.14
N ASP A 61 -8.95 1.43 6.72
CA ASP A 61 -9.88 0.49 6.07
C ASP A 61 -10.38 1.02 4.74
N ALA A 62 -10.72 2.30 4.67
CA ALA A 62 -11.16 2.93 3.45
C ALA A 62 -10.09 2.88 2.36
N VAL A 63 -8.84 3.26 2.68
CA VAL A 63 -7.70 3.23 1.75
C VAL A 63 -7.42 1.79 1.28
N LEU A 64 -7.29 0.84 2.21
CA LEU A 64 -6.96 -0.55 1.86
C LEU A 64 -8.07 -1.29 1.12
N THR A 65 -9.35 -0.95 1.35
CA THR A 65 -10.48 -1.59 0.65
C THR A 65 -10.76 -0.95 -0.70
N SER A 66 -10.45 0.34 -0.87
CA SER A 66 -10.57 1.01 -2.18
C SER A 66 -9.55 0.54 -3.22
N ASN A 67 -8.54 -0.21 -2.75
CA ASN A 67 -7.42 -0.63 -3.56
C ASN A 67 -7.43 -2.16 -3.67
N GLU A 68 -7.80 -2.69 -4.84
CA GLU A 68 -7.41 -4.04 -5.25
C GLU A 68 -6.13 -3.89 -6.10
N PRO A 69 -4.93 -4.06 -5.51
CA PRO A 69 -3.72 -3.80 -6.26
C PRO A 69 -3.45 -5.01 -7.16
N GLY A 70 -3.41 -4.80 -8.47
CA GLY A 70 -2.77 -5.71 -9.44
C GLY A 70 -1.24 -5.68 -9.31
N LEU A 71 -0.73 -5.82 -8.08
CA LEU A 71 0.69 -5.77 -7.72
C LEU A 71 1.29 -7.17 -7.58
N ASP A 72 0.63 -8.16 -8.18
CA ASP A 72 1.18 -9.50 -8.30
C ASP A 72 2.40 -9.48 -9.21
N TYR A 73 3.37 -10.32 -8.88
CA TYR A 73 4.53 -10.50 -9.74
C TYR A 73 4.14 -11.36 -10.94
N PRO A 74 4.49 -10.94 -12.17
CA PRO A 74 4.48 -11.86 -13.29
C PRO A 74 5.56 -12.94 -13.07
N ASP A 75 5.47 -14.01 -13.86
CA ASP A 75 6.42 -15.13 -13.84
C ASP A 75 6.94 -15.35 -15.26
N THR A 76 7.61 -14.34 -15.82
CA THR A 76 8.05 -14.35 -17.22
C THR A 76 9.25 -15.26 -17.47
N GLY A 77 9.89 -15.74 -16.40
CA GLY A 77 11.17 -16.45 -16.46
C GLY A 77 12.37 -15.53 -16.34
N ASP A 78 12.19 -14.20 -16.31
CA ASP A 78 13.25 -13.21 -16.08
C ASP A 78 12.90 -12.34 -14.86
N ILE A 79 13.67 -12.50 -13.78
CA ILE A 79 13.45 -11.75 -12.53
C ILE A 79 13.57 -10.23 -12.71
N VAL A 80 14.42 -9.76 -13.64
CA VAL A 80 14.60 -8.34 -13.89
C VAL A 80 13.34 -7.75 -14.51
N VAL A 81 12.75 -8.46 -15.48
CA VAL A 81 11.48 -8.09 -16.11
C VAL A 81 10.36 -8.09 -15.07
N ASP A 82 10.30 -9.13 -14.23
CA ASP A 82 9.22 -9.27 -13.25
C ASP A 82 9.27 -8.21 -12.15
N LEU A 83 10.46 -7.89 -11.64
CA LEU A 83 10.66 -6.80 -10.68
C LEU A 83 10.26 -5.46 -11.30
N ARG A 84 10.76 -5.17 -12.51
CA ARG A 84 10.44 -3.93 -13.21
C ARG A 84 8.95 -3.71 -13.38
N GLN A 85 8.23 -4.71 -13.91
CA GLN A 85 6.79 -4.59 -14.15
C GLN A 85 6.03 -4.33 -12.86
N GLN A 86 6.33 -5.10 -11.80
CA GLN A 86 5.62 -4.96 -10.53
C GLN A 86 5.90 -3.60 -9.85
N ILE A 87 7.15 -3.13 -9.88
CA ILE A 87 7.51 -1.85 -9.24
C ILE A 87 6.97 -0.68 -10.05
N HIS A 88 6.99 -0.74 -11.39
CA HIS A 88 6.32 0.26 -12.23
C HIS A 88 4.84 0.38 -11.89
N ALA A 89 4.13 -0.75 -11.78
CA ALA A 89 2.73 -0.74 -11.35
C ALA A 89 2.55 -0.13 -9.95
N ALA A 90 3.45 -0.43 -9.01
CA ALA A 90 3.40 0.14 -7.66
C ALA A 90 3.64 1.66 -7.65
N VAL A 91 4.62 2.16 -8.42
CA VAL A 91 4.88 3.61 -8.49
C VAL A 91 3.84 4.36 -9.29
N ASP A 92 3.21 3.76 -10.29
CA ASP A 92 2.08 4.38 -11.01
C ASP A 92 0.89 4.56 -10.08
N LEU A 93 0.62 3.55 -9.25
CA LEU A 93 -0.43 3.58 -8.24
C LEU A 93 -0.20 4.67 -7.19
N LEU A 94 1.04 4.76 -6.67
CA LEU A 94 1.40 5.73 -5.63
C LEU A 94 1.73 7.12 -6.18
N GLY A 95 2.06 7.23 -7.47
CA GLY A 95 2.46 8.48 -8.12
C GLY A 95 1.28 9.35 -8.53
N GLN A 96 0.05 8.83 -8.50
CA GLN A 96 -1.14 9.53 -8.96
C GLN A 96 -2.17 9.78 -7.84
N PRO A 97 -2.84 10.93 -7.83
CA PRO A 97 -4.00 11.15 -6.99
C PRO A 97 -5.16 10.20 -7.36
N PRO A 98 -6.00 9.81 -6.40
CA PRO A 98 -5.92 10.20 -4.98
C PRO A 98 -5.00 9.30 -4.14
N LEU A 99 -4.55 8.16 -4.66
CA LEU A 99 -3.92 7.11 -3.85
C LEU A 99 -2.58 7.52 -3.24
N GLY A 100 -1.71 8.20 -3.97
CA GLY A 100 -0.44 8.71 -3.43
C GLY A 100 -0.63 9.57 -2.17
N PRO A 101 -1.38 10.69 -2.27
CA PRO A 101 -1.69 11.54 -1.12
C PRO A 101 -2.39 10.82 0.04
N LEU A 102 -3.33 9.92 -0.27
CA LEU A 102 -4.03 9.13 0.75
C LEU A 102 -3.07 8.19 1.50
N TYR A 103 -2.16 7.54 0.78
CA TYR A 103 -1.14 6.66 1.34
C TYR A 103 -0.14 7.44 2.21
N GLN A 104 0.34 8.61 1.74
CA GLN A 104 1.21 9.48 2.54
C GLN A 104 0.53 9.90 3.85
N ALA A 105 -0.74 10.28 3.80
CA ALA A 105 -1.51 10.64 4.99
C ALA A 105 -1.66 9.44 5.95
N LEU A 106 -1.88 8.24 5.42
CA LEU A 106 -1.99 7.02 6.22
C LEU A 106 -0.66 6.66 6.92
N VAL A 107 0.47 6.77 6.23
CA VAL A 107 1.79 6.56 6.83
C VAL A 107 2.07 7.60 7.92
N GLY A 108 1.65 8.86 7.70
CA GLY A 108 1.74 9.92 8.71
C GLY A 108 0.89 9.64 9.96
N GLU A 109 -0.35 9.17 9.80
CA GLU A 109 -1.20 8.75 10.92
C GLU A 109 -0.56 7.59 11.70
N ALA A 110 -0.01 6.60 11.00
CA ALA A 110 0.65 5.45 11.62
C ALA A 110 1.83 5.84 12.52
N GLN A 111 2.42 7.03 12.37
CA GLN A 111 3.47 7.51 13.29
C GLN A 111 2.91 7.94 14.66
N HIS A 112 1.60 8.15 14.76
CA HIS A 112 0.94 8.70 15.94
C HIS A 112 -0.10 7.74 16.55
N ASP A 113 -0.61 6.77 15.79
CA ASP A 113 -1.55 5.74 16.24
C ASP A 113 -0.94 4.33 16.07
N PRO A 114 -0.49 3.68 17.15
CA PRO A 114 0.10 2.33 17.10
C PRO A 114 -0.85 1.25 16.57
N LEU A 115 -2.17 1.40 16.71
CA LEU A 115 -3.13 0.44 16.18
C LEU A 115 -3.22 0.55 14.66
N VAL A 116 -3.19 1.78 14.13
CA VAL A 116 -3.11 2.04 12.69
C VAL A 116 -1.78 1.53 12.15
N ALA A 117 -0.67 1.77 12.85
CA ALA A 117 0.64 1.26 12.47
C ALA A 117 0.67 -0.26 12.37
N ALA A 118 0.17 -0.95 13.40
CA ALA A 118 0.10 -2.41 13.42
C ALA A 118 -0.76 -2.94 12.26
N ALA A 119 -1.95 -2.36 12.07
CA ALA A 119 -2.86 -2.76 11.01
C ALA A 119 -2.28 -2.51 9.61
N LEU A 120 -1.61 -1.37 9.37
CA LEU A 120 -0.97 -1.06 8.10
C LEU A 120 0.16 -2.06 7.79
N ASN A 121 0.97 -2.37 8.80
CA ASN A 121 2.05 -3.34 8.65
C ASN A 121 1.51 -4.74 8.35
N GLU A 122 0.53 -5.19 9.13
CA GLU A 122 -0.03 -6.54 9.00
C GLU A 122 -0.79 -6.76 7.69
N ARG A 123 -1.59 -5.78 7.28
CA ARG A 123 -2.56 -5.95 6.18
C ARG A 123 -2.05 -5.47 4.82
N PHE A 124 -0.98 -4.70 4.79
CA PHE A 124 -0.45 -4.14 3.54
C PHE A 124 1.06 -4.34 3.41
N ILE A 125 1.87 -3.83 4.33
CA ILE A 125 3.34 -3.83 4.16
C ILE A 125 3.91 -5.24 4.14
N ARG A 126 3.59 -6.07 5.14
CA ARG A 126 4.10 -7.44 5.24
C ARG A 126 3.64 -8.31 4.06
N PRO A 127 2.35 -8.34 3.66
CA PRO A 127 1.94 -9.08 2.47
C PRO A 127 2.68 -8.69 1.19
N GLN A 128 2.94 -7.39 0.99
CA GLN A 128 3.70 -6.92 -0.17
C GLN A 128 5.17 -7.37 -0.12
N ALA A 129 5.82 -7.24 1.05
CA ALA A 129 7.18 -7.72 1.25
C ALA A 129 7.30 -9.24 1.05
N ASP A 130 6.37 -10.03 1.59
CA ASP A 130 6.35 -11.48 1.45
C ASP A 130 6.23 -11.91 -0.02
N ARG A 131 5.41 -11.22 -0.81
CA ARG A 131 5.28 -11.44 -2.27
C ARG A 131 6.59 -11.18 -3.01
N THR A 132 7.24 -10.04 -2.72
CA THR A 132 8.54 -9.69 -3.31
C THR A 132 9.60 -10.74 -2.95
N VAL A 133 9.71 -11.08 -1.68
CA VAL A 133 10.68 -12.07 -1.19
C VAL A 133 10.41 -13.44 -1.79
N ALA A 134 9.14 -13.86 -1.91
CA ALA A 134 8.79 -15.12 -2.54
C ALA A 134 9.21 -15.17 -4.02
N ARG A 135 8.99 -14.09 -4.78
CA ARG A 135 9.41 -14.01 -6.19
C ARG A 135 10.94 -14.05 -6.32
N LEU A 136 11.67 -13.32 -5.49
CA LEU A 136 13.14 -13.34 -5.47
C LEU A 136 13.69 -14.71 -5.08
N ARG A 137 13.09 -15.38 -4.09
CA ARG A 137 13.49 -16.74 -3.67
C ARG A 137 13.32 -17.75 -4.80
N LYS A 138 12.24 -17.64 -5.59
CA LYS A 138 12.05 -18.48 -6.77
C LYS A 138 13.14 -18.22 -7.83
N ALA A 139 13.52 -16.97 -8.04
CA ALA A 139 14.62 -16.62 -8.95
C ALA A 139 15.97 -17.17 -8.48
N GLN A 140 16.27 -17.15 -7.17
CA GLN A 140 17.44 -17.82 -6.60
C GLN A 140 17.45 -19.33 -6.89
N GLN A 141 16.32 -20.01 -6.69
CA GLN A 141 16.19 -21.45 -6.98
C GLN A 141 16.39 -21.77 -8.47
N GLN A 142 16.07 -20.83 -9.35
CA GLN A 142 16.28 -20.92 -10.80
C GLN A 142 17.70 -20.51 -11.23
N GLY A 143 18.59 -20.15 -10.29
CA GLY A 143 19.96 -19.75 -10.57
C GLY A 143 20.10 -18.34 -11.16
N GLN A 144 19.05 -17.51 -11.13
CA GLN A 144 19.07 -16.16 -11.67
C GLN A 144 19.71 -15.13 -10.72
N LEU A 145 19.75 -15.44 -9.42
CA LEU A 145 20.30 -14.60 -8.36
C LEU A 145 21.32 -15.41 -7.55
N SER A 146 22.31 -14.72 -6.97
CA SER A 146 23.23 -15.37 -6.03
C SER A 146 22.48 -16.02 -4.86
N PRO A 147 22.80 -17.27 -4.48
CA PRO A 147 22.19 -17.93 -3.32
C PRO A 147 22.60 -17.29 -1.99
N GLU A 148 23.69 -16.52 -1.96
CA GLU A 148 24.16 -15.81 -0.76
C GLU A 148 23.49 -14.45 -0.57
N PHE A 149 22.66 -14.01 -1.52
CA PHE A 149 22.03 -12.70 -1.43
C PHE A 149 20.92 -12.69 -0.37
N ASP A 150 21.00 -11.73 0.56
CA ASP A 150 19.99 -11.52 1.59
C ASP A 150 18.74 -10.87 0.98
N LEU A 151 17.65 -11.63 0.94
CA LEU A 151 16.39 -11.19 0.34
C LEU A 151 15.66 -10.13 1.18
N ASP A 152 15.88 -10.08 2.48
CA ASP A 152 15.27 -9.07 3.35
C ASP A 152 15.96 -7.72 3.11
N VAL A 153 17.29 -7.73 2.93
CA VAL A 153 18.06 -6.56 2.50
C VAL A 153 17.66 -6.14 1.07
N ALA A 154 17.40 -7.09 0.17
CA ALA A 154 16.88 -6.80 -1.16
C ALA A 154 15.61 -5.94 -1.11
N MET A 155 14.65 -6.37 -0.28
CA MET A 155 13.37 -5.70 -0.12
C MET A 155 13.54 -4.29 0.47
N ALA A 156 14.45 -4.14 1.45
CA ALA A 156 14.75 -2.85 2.05
C ALA A 156 15.39 -1.87 1.05
N ILE A 157 16.36 -2.32 0.24
CA ILE A 157 17.00 -1.51 -0.80
C ILE A 157 16.01 -1.14 -1.90
N LEU A 158 15.08 -2.03 -2.24
CA LEU A 158 14.07 -1.76 -3.25
C LEU A 158 13.06 -0.69 -2.78
N SER A 159 12.59 -0.80 -1.55
CA SER A 159 11.51 0.04 -1.03
C SER A 159 12.01 1.36 -0.46
N GLY A 160 13.17 1.36 0.20
CA GLY A 160 13.72 2.51 0.92
C GLY A 160 13.85 3.77 0.06
N PRO A 161 14.51 3.73 -1.12
CA PRO A 161 14.64 4.89 -2.00
C PRO A 161 13.28 5.42 -2.49
N LEU A 162 12.33 4.53 -2.79
CA LEU A 162 10.99 4.91 -3.23
C LEU A 162 10.24 5.63 -2.11
N TYR A 163 10.25 5.09 -0.89
CA TYR A 163 9.63 5.75 0.27
C TYR A 163 10.36 7.03 0.67
N PHE A 164 11.68 7.10 0.56
CA PHE A 164 12.42 8.33 0.79
C PHE A 164 11.96 9.43 -0.18
N LYS A 165 11.82 9.10 -1.47
CA LYS A 165 11.35 10.04 -2.49
C LYS A 165 9.90 10.47 -2.26
N LEU A 166 9.03 9.50 -1.94
CA LEU A 166 7.59 9.76 -1.72
C LEU A 166 7.30 10.52 -0.43
N LEU A 167 7.93 10.14 0.69
CA LEU A 167 7.55 10.61 2.03
C LEU A 167 8.44 11.74 2.54
N ILE A 168 9.74 11.73 2.19
CA ILE A 168 10.73 12.65 2.75
C ILE A 168 10.96 13.83 1.81
N THR A 169 11.42 13.57 0.58
CA THR A 169 11.63 14.66 -0.40
C THR A 169 10.34 15.08 -1.09
N GLN A 170 9.30 14.24 -1.04
CA GLN A 170 8.00 14.46 -1.67
C GLN A 170 8.12 14.76 -3.17
N GLU A 171 9.08 14.12 -3.82
CA GLU A 171 9.30 14.23 -5.26
C GLU A 171 8.50 13.15 -6.00
N PRO A 172 8.12 13.39 -7.28
CA PRO A 172 7.41 12.41 -8.07
C PRO A 172 8.17 11.09 -8.20
N LEU A 173 7.48 9.97 -8.01
CA LEU A 173 8.01 8.66 -8.39
C LEU A 173 7.93 8.53 -9.92
N THR A 174 9.06 8.26 -10.57
CA THR A 174 9.14 8.10 -12.03
C THR A 174 9.72 6.73 -12.37
N HIS A 175 9.34 6.18 -13.52
CA HIS A 175 9.92 4.93 -14.03
C HIS A 175 11.43 5.05 -14.21
N GLU A 176 11.94 6.20 -14.63
CA GLU A 176 13.39 6.46 -14.72
C GLU A 176 14.09 6.28 -13.36
N TYR A 177 13.47 6.76 -12.27
CA TYR A 177 14.02 6.57 -10.94
C TYR A 177 13.97 5.10 -10.51
N VAL A 178 12.90 4.38 -10.85
CA VAL A 178 12.81 2.93 -10.61
C VAL A 178 13.92 2.17 -11.33
N GLU A 179 14.18 2.45 -12.61
CA GLU A 179 15.25 1.80 -13.36
C GLU A 179 16.61 2.02 -12.71
N ARG A 180 16.88 3.23 -12.20
CA ARG A 180 18.13 3.51 -11.48
C ARG A 180 18.25 2.67 -10.19
N VAL A 181 17.18 2.55 -9.41
CA VAL A 181 17.16 1.75 -8.17
C VAL A 181 17.37 0.28 -8.51
N LEU A 182 16.66 -0.23 -9.52
CA LEU A 182 16.79 -1.61 -9.98
C LEU A 182 18.20 -1.93 -10.49
N ASN A 183 18.80 -1.04 -11.28
CA ASN A 183 20.16 -1.25 -11.79
C ASN A 183 21.19 -1.36 -10.65
N VAL A 184 21.07 -0.54 -9.60
CA VAL A 184 21.94 -0.63 -8.41
C VAL A 184 21.71 -1.94 -7.66
N LEU A 185 20.44 -2.32 -7.46
CA LEU A 185 20.08 -3.57 -6.78
C LEU A 185 20.63 -4.79 -7.53
N LEU A 186 20.38 -4.85 -8.84
CA LEU A 186 20.76 -5.98 -9.69
C LEU A 186 22.27 -6.12 -9.84
N ALA A 187 23.00 -5.01 -9.93
CA ALA A 187 24.46 -5.04 -9.96
C ALA A 187 25.07 -5.73 -8.71
N GLY A 188 24.40 -5.64 -7.56
CA GLY A 188 24.77 -6.35 -6.34
C GLY A 188 24.32 -7.81 -6.27
N MET A 189 23.36 -8.22 -7.11
CA MET A 189 22.73 -9.55 -7.09
C MET A 189 23.33 -10.55 -8.08
N THR A 190 24.05 -10.08 -9.10
CA THR A 190 24.63 -10.94 -10.14
C THR A 190 25.63 -11.93 -9.52
N PRO A 191 25.60 -13.22 -9.88
CA PRO A 191 26.62 -14.18 -9.47
C PRO A 191 28.01 -13.66 -9.83
N ARG A 192 28.94 -13.66 -8.87
CA ARG A 192 30.34 -13.35 -9.19
C ARG A 192 30.92 -14.48 -10.05
N PRO A 193 31.73 -14.15 -11.07
CA PRO A 193 32.43 -15.16 -11.87
C PRO A 193 33.38 -16.01 -11.03
#